data_AF-A0A9W6JUD2-F1
#
_entry.id   AF-A0A9W6JUD2-F1
#
_cell.length_a   1.000
_cell.length_b   1.000
_cell.length_c   1.000
_cell.angle_alpha   90.00
_cell.angle_beta   90.00
_cell.angle_gamma   90.00
#
_symmetry.space_group_name_H-M   'P 1'
#
loop_
_entity.id
_entity.type
_entity.pdbx_description
1 polymer ?
#
loop_
_entity_poly.entity_id
_entity_poly.type
_entity_poly.pdbx_seq_one_letter_code
_entity_poly.pdbx_strand_id
1 'polypeptide(L)' 'MKTIGCAARSKTTPLSPYDFERRELRPNDVAMEVLYCGVCHSDLHQVHRR' A
#
# COMPACT_ATOMS: atom_id res chain seq x y z
N MET A 1 7.77 -12.04 -2.36
CA MET A 1 6.70 -11.98 -3.38
C MET A 1 6.61 -10.56 -3.93
N LYS A 2 7.05 -10.38 -5.19
CA LYS A 2 7.07 -9.09 -5.86
C LYS A 2 5.65 -8.56 -6.05
N THR A 3 5.40 -7.33 -5.64
CA THR A 3 4.08 -6.69 -5.69
C THR A 3 4.22 -5.24 -6.16
N ILE A 4 3.23 -4.74 -6.88
CA ILE A 4 3.11 -3.32 -7.23
C ILE A 4 1.94 -2.70 -6.46
N GLY A 5 2.13 -1.47 -5.97
CA GLY A 5 1.08 -0.68 -5.31
C GLY A 5 1.23 0.81 -5.61
N CYS A 6 0.34 1.64 -5.08
CA CYS A 6 0.47 3.10 -5.14
C CYS A 6 0.95 3.63 -3.79
N ALA A 7 1.98 4.47 -3.77
CA ALA A 7 2.56 5.01 -2.53
C ALA A 7 2.98 6.47 -2.68
N ALA A 8 2.93 7.21 -1.57
CA ALA A 8 3.52 8.55 -1.45
C ALA A 8 4.86 8.42 -0.72
N ARG A 9 5.92 9.00 -1.28
CA ARG A 9 7.28 8.86 -0.74
C ARG A 9 7.67 10.01 0.19
N SER A 10 6.86 11.05 0.25
CA SER A 10 6.96 12.19 1.16
C SER A 10 5.58 12.81 1.35
N LYS A 11 5.44 13.71 2.34
CA LYS A 11 4.18 14.41 2.64
C LYS A 11 3.65 15.30 1.50
N THR A 12 4.48 15.57 0.50
CA THR A 12 4.21 16.53 -0.58
C THR A 12 4.23 15.89 -1.96
N THR A 13 4.58 14.60 -2.06
CA THR A 13 4.60 13.90 -3.34
C THR A 13 3.27 13.21 -3.59
N PRO A 14 2.74 13.27 -4.83
CA PRO A 14 1.55 12.53 -5.19
C PRO A 14 1.80 11.01 -5.07
N LEU A 15 0.70 10.24 -4.96
CA LEU A 15 0.77 8.79 -5.06
C LEU A 15 1.29 8.39 -6.45
N SER A 16 2.27 7.49 -6.49
CA SER A 16 2.81 6.92 -7.72
C SER A 16 2.95 5.40 -7.60
N PRO A 17 3.03 4.66 -8.72
CA PRO A 17 3.36 3.24 -8.69
C PRO A 17 4.66 2.97 -7.91
N TYR A 18 4.68 1.88 -7.16
CA TYR A 18 5.77 1.48 -6.28
C TYR A 18 5.87 -0.04 -6.22
N ASP A 19 7.04 -0.55 -6.62
CA ASP A 19 7.40 -1.96 -6.50
C ASP A 19 7.97 -2.26 -5.12
N PHE A 20 7.53 -3.38 -4.53
CA PHE A 20 8.05 -3.86 -3.25
C PHE A 20 7.94 -5.37 -3.12
N GLU A 21 8.75 -5.92 -2.21
CA GLU A 21 8.73 -7.34 -1.86
C GLU A 21 7.93 -7.56 -0.58
N ARG A 22 6.93 -8.44 -0.64
CA ARG A 22 6.31 -9.00 0.56
C ARG A 22 7.14 -10.16 1.08
N ARG A 23 7.21 -10.29 2.41
CA ARG A 23 7.82 -11.43 3.10
C ARG A 23 7.20 -12.76 2.67
N GLU A 24 7.95 -13.84 2.86
CA GLU A 24 7.45 -15.20 2.67
C GLU A 24 6.24 -15.52 3.56
N LEU A 25 5.35 -16.37 3.05
CA LEU A 25 4.16 -16.83 3.76
C LEU A 25 4.55 -17.79 4.89
N ARG A 26 3.98 -17.56 6.06
CA ARG A 26 4.07 -18.44 7.23
C ARG A 26 2.83 -19.34 7.29
N PRO A 27 2.82 -20.38 8.14
CA PRO A 27 1.73 -21.35 8.19
C PRO A 27 0.32 -20.75 8.41
N ASN A 28 0.22 -19.59 9.06
CA ASN A 28 -1.05 -18.94 9.38
C ASN A 28 -1.32 -17.66 8.57
N ASP A 29 -0.54 -17.41 7.51
CA ASP A 29 -0.76 -16.25 6.64
C ASP A 29 -1.71 -16.57 5.50
N VAL A 30 -2.42 -15.55 5.03
CA VAL A 30 -3.27 -15.63 3.85
C VAL A 30 -2.75 -14.67 2.78
N ALA A 31 -2.44 -15.20 1.60
CA ALA A 31 -2.24 -14.41 0.41
C ALA A 31 -3.57 -14.24 -0.32
N MET A 32 -3.84 -13.02 -0.79
CA MET A 32 -5.02 -12.72 -1.62
C MET A 32 -4.66 -11.72 -2.71
N GLU A 33 -5.37 -11.82 -3.82
CA GLU A 33 -5.41 -10.77 -4.84
C GLU A 33 -6.38 -9.68 -4.40
N VAL A 34 -5.91 -8.43 -4.40
CA VAL A 34 -6.73 -7.27 -4.04
C VAL A 34 -7.39 -6.75 -5.31
N LEU A 35 -8.66 -7.11 -5.52
CA LEU A 35 -9.43 -6.63 -6.67
C LEU A 35 -9.93 -5.19 -6.49
N TYR A 36 -10.26 -4.83 -5.24
CA TYR A 36 -10.81 -3.52 -4.89
C TYR A 36 -10.28 -3.08 -3.51
N CYS A 37 -10.07 -1.76 -3.36
CA CYS A 37 -9.71 -1.13 -2.10
C CYS A 37 -10.42 0.22 -2.01
N GLY A 38 -11.13 0.48 -0.91
CA GLY A 38 -11.80 1.76 -0.67
C GLY A 38 -10.81 2.82 -0.19
N VAL A 39 -11.15 4.09 -0.43
CA VAL A 39 -10.40 5.24 0.10
C VAL A 39 -11.16 5.83 1.29
N CYS A 40 -10.46 6.07 2.39
CA CYS A 40 -11.01 6.66 3.61
C CYS A 40 -10.29 7.97 3.99
N HIS A 41 -10.88 8.74 4.91
CA HIS A 41 -10.28 9.95 5.45
C HIS A 41 -8.92 9.69 6.10
N SER A 42 -8.75 8.55 6.77
CA SER A 42 -7.48 8.16 7.39
C SER A 42 -6.34 8.10 6.38
N ASP A 43 -6.60 7.70 5.14
CA ASP A 43 -5.56 7.58 4.11
C ASP A 43 -5.03 8.96 3.72
N LEU A 44 -5.93 9.94 3.59
CA LEU A 44 -5.55 11.33 3.32
C LEU A 44 -4.72 11.92 4.46
N HIS A 45 -5.14 11.69 5.71
CA HIS A 45 -4.38 12.11 6.89
C HIS A 45 -2.99 11.47 6.93
N GLN A 46 -2.87 10.18 6.61
CA GLN A 46 -1.59 9.48 6.64
C GLN A 46 -0.65 9.95 5.53
N VAL A 47 -1.16 10.17 4.31
CA VAL A 47 -0.37 10.62 3.17
C VAL A 47 0.14 12.06 3.35
N HIS A 48 -0.67 12.94 3.94
CA HIS A 48 -0.34 14.38 4.01
C HIS A 48 0.09 14.86 5.41
N ARG A 49 -0.15 14.10 6.48
CA ARG A 49 0.01 14.47 7.90
C ARG A 49 -0.52 15.88 8.22
N ARG A 50 -1.80 16.11 7.89
CA ARG A 50 -2.59 17.20 8.46
C ARG A 50 -3.60 16.64 9.45
#